data_AF-A0A143PXK2-F1
#
_entry.id   AF-A0A143PXK2-F1
#
_cell.length_a   1.000
_cell.length_b   1.000
_cell.length_c   1.000
_cell.angle_alpha   90.00
_cell.angle_beta   90.00
_cell.angle_gamma   90.00
#
_symmetry.space_group_name_H-M   'P 1'
#
loop_
_entity.id
_entity.type
_entity.pdbx_description
1 polymer ?
#
loop_
_entity_poly.entity_id
_entity_poly.type
_entity_poly.pdbx_seq_one_letter_code
_entity_poly.pdbx_strand_id
1 'polypeptide(L)'
;MESRRSALEGWTPEQLALGRAWAATWRDAGPRLEAIRRQELRALDAFAAIALLCGAADYQLPPRAPAPTSGLLEQQRLFMRLRPL
;
A
#
# COMPACT_ATOMS: atom_id res chain seq x y z
N MET A 1 -36.22 2.23 11.96
CA MET A 1 -35.07 2.54 11.10
C MET A 1 -34.68 3.98 11.36
N GLU A 2 -33.60 4.19 12.10
CA GLU A 2 -33.12 5.54 12.42
C GLU A 2 -32.58 6.19 11.15
N SER A 3 -33.22 7.27 10.71
CA SER A 3 -32.77 8.03 9.55
C SER A 3 -31.42 8.65 9.89
N ARG A 4 -30.35 8.12 9.29
CA ARG A 4 -29.00 8.63 9.51
C ARG A 4 -28.96 10.05 8.95
N ARG A 5 -28.81 11.03 9.83
CA ARG A 5 -28.59 12.43 9.45
C ARG A 5 -27.47 12.52 8.42
N SER A 6 -27.66 13.38 7.41
CA SER A 6 -26.64 13.62 6.40
C SER A 6 -25.36 14.14 7.05
N ALA A 7 -24.20 13.63 6.65
CA ALA A 7 -22.91 14.16 7.10
C ALA A 7 -22.71 15.64 6.71
N LEU A 8 -23.55 16.17 5.82
CA LEU A 8 -23.51 17.54 5.31
C LEU A 8 -24.66 18.41 5.83
N GLU A 9 -25.42 17.96 6.83
CA GLU A 9 -26.64 18.63 7.30
C GLU A 9 -26.38 20.05 7.85
N GLY A 10 -25.16 20.33 8.32
CA GLY A 10 -24.73 21.66 8.77
C GLY A 10 -24.03 22.53 7.71
N TRP A 11 -23.99 22.10 6.45
CA TRP A 11 -23.26 22.81 5.41
C TRP A 11 -24.10 23.93 4.78
N THR A 12 -23.48 25.08 4.51
CA THR A 12 -24.12 26.15 3.75
C THR A 12 -24.28 25.78 2.27
N PRO A 13 -25.18 26.45 1.53
CA PRO A 13 -25.32 26.23 0.08
C PRO A 13 -24.01 26.40 -0.69
N GLU A 14 -23.17 27.35 -0.30
CA GLU A 14 -21.87 27.64 -0.92
C GLU A 14 -20.88 26.50 -0.65
N GLN A 15 -20.84 25.98 0.58
CA GLN A 15 -20.01 24.84 0.94
C GLN A 15 -20.44 23.58 0.15
N LEU A 16 -21.75 23.37 0.00
CA LEU A 16 -22.29 22.27 -0.80
C LEU A 16 -21.92 22.43 -2.28
N ALA A 17 -21.97 23.64 -2.82
CA ALA A 17 -21.57 23.93 -4.20
C ALA A 17 -20.07 23.70 -4.41
N LEU A 18 -19.24 24.16 -3.49
CA LEU A 18 -17.80 23.92 -3.50
C LEU A 18 -17.48 22.43 -3.41
N GLY A 19 -18.12 21.70 -2.50
CA GLY A 19 -17.96 20.25 -2.36
C GLY A 19 -18.32 19.49 -3.64
N ARG A 20 -19.41 19.89 -4.32
CA ARG A 20 -19.78 19.33 -5.63
C ARG A 20 -18.73 19.61 -6.71
N ALA A 21 -18.18 20.83 -6.74
CA ALA A 21 -17.12 21.18 -7.68
C ALA A 21 -15.86 20.34 -7.44
N TRP A 22 -15.44 20.17 -6.19
CA TRP A 22 -14.33 19.29 -5.83
C TRP A 22 -14.56 17.84 -6.22
N ALA A 23 -15.76 17.30 -5.94
CA ALA A 23 -16.11 15.94 -6.34
C ALA A 23 -16.08 15.77 -7.87
N ALA A 24 -16.54 16.76 -8.62
CA ALA A 24 -16.47 16.76 -10.08
C ALA A 24 -15.02 16.79 -10.57
N THR A 25 -14.18 17.66 -10.02
CA THR A 25 -12.74 17.71 -10.34
C THR A 25 -12.07 16.37 -10.12
N TRP A 26 -12.31 15.71 -8.99
CA TRP A 26 -11.72 14.40 -8.70
C TRP A 26 -12.22 13.30 -9.63
N ARG A 27 -13.52 13.31 -9.97
CA ARG A 27 -14.10 12.37 -10.94
C ARG A 27 -13.44 12.50 -12.31
N ASP A 28 -13.14 13.73 -12.74
CA ASP A 28 -12.55 14.00 -14.05
C ASP A 28 -11.02 13.77 -14.06
N ALA A 29 -10.34 14.14 -12.98
CA ALA A 29 -8.89 13.97 -12.83
C ALA A 29 -8.49 12.51 -12.57
N GLY A 30 -9.31 11.75 -11.84
CA GLY A 30 -9.01 10.38 -11.41
C GLY A 30 -8.53 9.46 -12.54
N PRO A 31 -9.27 9.33 -13.67
CA PRO A 31 -8.84 8.50 -14.79
C PRO A 31 -7.51 8.93 -15.41
N ARG A 32 -7.22 10.24 -15.45
CA ARG A 32 -5.96 10.77 -15.99
C ARG A 32 -4.79 10.46 -15.06
N LEU A 33 -4.99 10.64 -13.75
CA LEU A 33 -4.00 10.29 -12.74
C LEU A 33 -3.70 8.78 -12.75
N GLU A 34 -4.72 7.94 -12.93
CA GLU A 34 -4.52 6.49 -13.03
C GLU A 34 -3.75 6.09 -14.30
N ALA A 35 -3.98 6.79 -15.42
CA ALA A 35 -3.19 6.59 -16.64
C ALA A 35 -1.72 6.95 -16.42
N ILE A 36 -1.45 8.10 -15.78
CA ILE A 36 -0.08 8.54 -15.40
C ILE A 36 0.56 7.51 -14.48
N ARG A 37 -0.12 7.12 -13.40
CA ARG A 37 0.37 6.11 -12.44
C ARG A 37 0.76 4.80 -13.14
N ARG A 38 -0.05 4.32 -14.09
CA ARG A 38 0.25 3.10 -14.86
C ARG A 38 1.45 3.26 -15.77
N GLN A 39 1.59 4.42 -16.40
CA GLN A 39 2.76 4.73 -17.22
C GLN A 39 4.03 4.76 -16.37
N GLU A 40 4.00 5.46 -15.25
CA GLU A 40 5.13 5.57 -14.33
C GLU A 40 5.52 4.20 -13.75
N LEU A 41 4.55 3.39 -13.32
CA LEU A 41 4.83 2.03 -12.82
C LEU A 41 5.48 1.12 -13.87
N ARG A 42 5.12 1.28 -15.16
CA ARG A 42 5.76 0.51 -16.25
C ARG A 42 7.18 0.98 -16.56
N ALA A 43 7.45 2.28 -16.36
CA ALA A 43 8.75 2.88 -16.58
C ALA A 43 9.67 2.79 -15.34
N LEU A 44 9.12 2.41 -14.18
CA LEU A 44 9.84 2.37 -12.91
C LEU A 44 10.87 1.24 -12.91
N ASP A 45 12.13 1.60 -12.66
CA ASP A 45 13.14 0.63 -12.25
C ASP A 45 12.87 0.21 -10.80
N ALA A 46 12.24 -0.96 -10.65
CA ALA A 46 11.88 -1.50 -9.34
C ALA A 46 13.10 -1.76 -8.45
N PHE A 47 14.25 -2.15 -9.01
CA PHE A 47 15.46 -2.43 -8.23
C PHE A 47 16.07 -1.14 -7.70
N ALA A 48 16.16 -0.10 -8.54
CA ALA A 48 16.61 1.21 -8.08
C ALA A 48 15.67 1.79 -7.01
N ALA A 49 14.35 1.66 -7.19
CA ALA A 49 13.37 2.12 -6.22
C ALA A 49 13.49 1.40 -4.86
N ILE A 50 13.68 0.07 -4.86
CA ILE A 50 13.90 -0.70 -3.65
C ILE A 50 15.23 -0.31 -3.00
N ALA A 51 16.29 -0.10 -3.78
CA ALA A 51 17.59 0.32 -3.26
C ALA A 51 17.51 1.69 -2.56
N LEU A 52 16.69 2.62 -3.04
CA LEU A 52 16.43 3.90 -2.37
C LEU A 52 15.73 3.73 -1.01
N LEU A 53 14.85 2.72 -0.88
CA LEU A 53 14.10 2.45 0.35
C LEU A 53 14.89 1.64 1.38
N CYS A 54 15.66 0.64 0.91
CA CYS A 54 16.29 -0.36 1.75
C CYS A 54 17.82 -0.23 1.83
N GLY A 55 18.41 0.70 1.08
CA GLY A 55 19.85 0.77 0.85
C GLY A 55 20.29 -0.15 -0.30
N ALA A 56 21.54 -0.02 -0.72
CA ALA A 56 22.09 -0.84 -1.79
C ALA A 56 22.03 -2.34 -1.41
N ALA A 57 21.34 -3.13 -2.24
CA ALA A 57 21.23 -4.57 -2.09
C ALA A 57 21.92 -5.25 -3.27
N ASP A 58 22.80 -6.21 -2.97
CA ASP A 58 23.39 -7.07 -3.99
C ASP A 58 22.49 -8.30 -4.19
N TYR A 59 21.68 -8.27 -5.26
CA TYR A 59 20.77 -9.36 -5.61
C TYR A 59 21.45 -10.53 -6.33
N GLN A 60 22.75 -10.44 -6.61
CA GLN A 60 23.54 -11.59 -7.09
C GLN A 60 23.98 -12.47 -5.93
N LEU A 61 23.98 -11.95 -4.71
CA LEU A 61 24.27 -12.71 -3.50
C LEU A 61 22.97 -13.31 -2.94
N PRO A 62 22.95 -14.61 -2.62
CA PRO A 62 21.80 -15.20 -1.95
C PRO A 62 21.58 -14.53 -0.60
N PRO A 63 20.32 -14.47 -0.11
CA PRO A 63 20.03 -13.97 1.23
C PRO A 63 20.90 -14.71 2.25
N ARG A 64 21.42 -13.96 3.22
CA ARG A 64 22.26 -14.56 4.28
C ARG A 64 21.46 -15.67 4.95
N ALA A 65 22.04 -16.88 4.99
CA ALA A 65 21.42 -17.99 5.71
C ALA A 65 21.06 -17.52 7.12
N PRO A 66 19.84 -17.81 7.61
CA PRO A 66 19.47 -17.47 8.98
C PRO A 66 20.52 -18.04 9.92
N ALA A 67 20.96 -17.26 10.90
CA ALA A 67 21.86 -17.77 11.92
C ALA A 67 21.25 -19.05 12.53
N PRO A 68 22.06 -20.06 12.90
CA PRO A 68 21.57 -21.30 13.52
C PRO A 68 20.70 -21.06 14.78
N THR A 69 20.83 -19.87 15.37
CA THR A 69 20.13 -19.34 16.54
C THR A 69 19.04 -18.32 16.21
N SER A 70 18.71 -18.13 14.93
CA SER A 70 17.65 -17.20 14.52
C SER A 70 16.29 -17.66 15.03
N GLY A 71 15.43 -16.69 15.39
CA GLY A 71 14.07 -16.99 15.82
C GLY A 71 13.27 -17.81 14.80
N LEU A 72 13.55 -17.63 13.50
CA LEU A 72 12.90 -18.38 12.42
C LEU A 72 13.22 -19.88 12.49
N LEU A 73 14.48 -20.26 12.68
CA LEU A 73 14.85 -21.67 12.81
C LEU A 73 14.29 -22.27 14.10
N GLU A 74 14.24 -21.49 15.19
CA GLU A 74 13.65 -21.96 16.45
C GLU A 74 12.14 -22.19 16.33
N GLN A 75 11.42 -21.28 15.66
CA GLN A 75 9.99 -21.45 15.35
C GLN A 75 9.73 -22.71 14.51
N GLN A 76 10.56 -22.96 13.48
CA GLN A 76 10.44 -24.16 12.66
C GLN A 76 10.66 -25.44 13.48
N ARG A 77 11.66 -25.48 14.37
CA ARG A 77 11.90 -26.62 15.28
C ARG A 77 10.70 -26.87 16.19
N LEU A 78 10.12 -25.80 16.76
CA LEU A 78 8.95 -25.91 17.61
C LEU A 78 7.74 -26.44 16.84
N PHE A 79 7.48 -25.96 15.62
CA PHE A 79 6.37 -26.46 14.81
C PHE A 79 6.56 -27.91 14.35
N MET A 80 7.78 -28.34 14.07
CA MET A 80 8.07 -29.76 13.78
C MET A 80 7.76 -30.67 14.97
N ARG A 81 7.98 -30.21 16.20
CA ARG A 81 7.64 -30.96 17.43
C ARG A 81 6.14 -31.06 17.67
N LEU A 82 5.35 -30.14 17.12
CA LEU A 82 3.90 -30.08 17.27
C LEU A 82 3.13 -30.76 16.14
N ARG A 83 3.83 -31.32 15.13
CA ARG A 83 3.17 -32.11 14.08
C ARG A 83 2.67 -33.44 14.67
N PRO A 84 1.37 -33.76 14.57
CA PRO A 84 0.88 -35.09 14.93
C PRO A 84 1.41 -36.13 13.91
N LEU A 85 1.63 -37.36 14.39
CA LEU A 85 2.07 -38.52 13.60
C LEU A 85 1.06 -38.89 12.51
#